data_AF-A0A623TCE9-F1
#
_entry.id   AF-A0A623TCE9-F1
#
_cell.length_a   1.000
_cell.length_b   1.000
_cell.length_c   1.000
_cell.angle_alpha   90.00
_cell.angle_beta   90.00
_cell.angle_gamma   90.00
#
_symmetry.space_group_name_H-M   'P 1'
#
loop_
_entity.id
_entity.type
_entity.pdbx_description
1 polymer ?
#
loop_
_entity_poly.entity_id
_entity_poly.type
_entity_poly.pdbx_seq_one_letter_code
_entity_poly.pdbx_strand_id
1 'polypeptide(L)'
;YSCDLFSFDQNINKLNKNEEFKLKNSNGHNMYSSALNYYRAFLIDYYEQDIFITERVQSEESNMKIIPLNQILYGSPGTGKTYHTIDKALEIISKEEKIQIPSEDDRINRKKIFDEYVKNGQIVFTTFHQSYGYEEFVEGIKPIIDNDENSQEVKYDVKDGIFKELCDKSLKNYILSMQ
;
A
#
# COMPACT_ATOMS: atom_id res chain seq x y z
N TYR A 1 -6.78 23.82 9.88
CA TYR A 1 -5.56 23.57 10.68
C TYR A 1 -4.70 22.62 9.89
N SER A 2 -3.69 23.10 9.16
CA SER A 2 -2.68 22.21 8.58
C SER A 2 -1.72 21.82 9.70
N CYS A 3 -1.49 20.52 9.88
CA CYS A 3 -0.42 20.02 10.75
C CYS A 3 0.85 19.89 9.90
N ASP A 4 1.44 21.02 9.53
CA ASP A 4 2.78 21.04 8.94
C ASP A 4 3.87 21.14 10.03
N LEU A 5 5.06 20.60 9.73
CA LEU A 5 6.19 20.55 10.68
C LEU A 5 6.55 21.95 11.21
N PHE A 6 6.41 22.98 10.36
CA PHE A 6 6.64 24.37 10.73
C PHE A 6 5.63 24.87 11.77
N SER A 7 4.34 24.65 11.54
CA SER A 7 3.27 25.00 12.48
C SER A 7 3.39 24.22 13.78
N PHE A 8 3.80 22.95 13.71
CA PHE A 8 4.11 22.14 14.89
C PHE A 8 5.24 22.76 15.72
N ASP A 9 6.36 23.09 15.11
CA ASP A 9 7.51 23.71 15.80
C ASP A 9 7.16 25.07 16.41
N GLN A 10 6.36 25.89 15.72
CA GLN A 10 5.86 27.14 16.28
C GLN A 10 5.00 26.90 17.53
N ASN A 11 4.16 25.88 17.53
CA ASN A 11 3.31 25.55 18.67
C ASN A 11 4.13 24.98 19.85
N ILE A 12 5.13 24.14 19.59
CA ILE A 12 6.08 23.68 20.62
C ILE A 12 6.80 24.85 21.26
N ASN A 13 7.28 25.81 20.47
CA ASN A 13 7.94 27.01 20.99
C ASN A 13 7.03 27.87 21.88
N LYS A 14 5.74 27.96 21.56
CA LYS A 14 4.74 28.64 22.42
C LYS A 14 4.48 27.85 23.70
N LEU A 15 4.33 26.53 23.59
CA LEU A 15 4.07 25.64 24.72
C LEU A 15 5.23 25.63 25.72
N ASN A 16 6.47 25.61 25.23
CA ASN A 16 7.68 25.67 26.06
C ASN A 16 7.85 27.01 26.80
N LYS A 17 7.10 28.06 26.44
CA LYS A 17 7.05 29.33 27.18
C LYS A 17 5.94 29.38 28.23
N ASN A 18 5.05 28.38 28.26
CA ASN A 18 3.96 28.29 29.21
C ASN A 18 4.45 27.66 30.53
N GLU A 19 4.34 28.41 31.64
CA GLU A 19 4.80 27.99 32.97
C GLU A 19 4.02 26.81 33.55
N GLU A 20 2.71 26.71 33.26
CA GLU A 20 1.90 25.57 33.70
C GLU A 20 2.36 24.27 33.02
N PHE A 21 2.67 24.34 31.72
CA PHE A 21 3.22 23.22 30.99
C PHE A 21 4.60 22.81 31.54
N LYS A 22 5.50 23.77 31.76
CA LYS A 22 6.84 23.48 32.32
C LYS A 22 6.75 22.75 33.66
N LEU A 23 5.86 23.22 34.55
CA LEU A 23 5.66 22.63 35.86
C LEU A 23 5.11 21.19 35.75
N LYS A 24 4.05 20.99 34.96
CA LYS A 24 3.46 19.66 34.73
C LYS A 24 4.44 18.70 34.09
N ASN A 25 5.23 19.18 33.14
CA ASN A 25 6.21 18.38 32.43
C ASN A 25 7.37 17.96 33.33
N SER A 26 7.88 18.88 34.15
CA SER A 26 8.93 18.56 35.13
C SER A 26 8.44 17.54 36.16
N ASN A 27 7.22 17.72 36.69
CA ASN A 27 6.61 16.77 37.63
C ASN A 27 6.35 15.40 37.01
N GLY A 28 6.07 15.35 35.71
CA GLY A 28 5.89 14.12 34.94
C GLY A 28 7.18 13.55 34.36
N HIS A 29 8.37 13.89 34.91
CA HIS A 29 9.67 13.41 34.42
C HIS A 29 9.89 13.65 32.91
N ASN A 30 9.44 14.79 32.40
CA ASN A 30 9.54 15.20 30.99
C ASN A 30 8.83 14.28 29.98
N MET A 31 7.87 13.46 30.44
CA MET A 31 7.16 12.51 29.58
C MET A 31 6.44 13.19 28.40
N TYR A 32 5.88 14.39 28.60
CA TYR A 32 5.21 15.13 27.52
C TYR A 32 6.19 15.64 26.48
N SER A 33 7.34 16.18 26.90
CA SER A 33 8.41 16.57 25.96
C SER A 33 8.92 15.38 25.15
N SER A 34 9.09 14.21 25.77
CA SER A 34 9.50 12.99 25.07
C SER A 34 8.49 12.58 24.00
N ALA A 35 7.19 12.56 24.33
CA ALA A 35 6.13 12.25 23.36
C ALA A 35 6.09 13.24 22.19
N LEU A 36 6.25 14.55 22.47
CA LEU A 36 6.30 15.58 21.44
C LEU A 36 7.54 15.43 20.54
N ASN A 37 8.69 15.02 21.08
CA ASN A 37 9.89 14.73 20.30
C ASN A 37 9.71 13.52 19.38
N TYR A 38 9.09 12.43 19.87
CA TYR A 38 8.78 11.27 19.02
C TYR A 38 7.83 11.64 17.88
N TYR A 39 6.79 12.42 18.19
CA TYR A 39 5.87 12.89 17.15
C TYR A 39 6.55 13.82 16.14
N ARG A 40 7.47 14.68 16.60
CA ARG A 40 8.30 15.51 15.71
C ARG A 40 9.17 14.66 14.79
N ALA A 41 9.80 13.61 15.33
CA ALA A 41 10.62 12.68 14.54
C ALA A 41 9.77 11.93 13.49
N PHE A 42 8.56 11.52 13.85
CA PHE A 42 7.59 10.94 12.91
C PHE A 42 7.21 11.93 11.80
N LEU A 43 6.93 13.20 12.14
CA LEU A 43 6.63 14.20 11.12
C LEU A 43 7.84 14.45 10.20
N ILE A 44 9.06 14.48 10.73
CA ILE A 44 10.28 14.62 9.92
C ILE A 44 10.39 13.44 8.96
N ASP A 45 10.27 12.20 9.42
CA ASP A 45 10.34 11.01 8.55
C ASP A 45 9.25 11.03 7.46
N TYR A 46 8.03 11.43 7.83
CA TYR A 46 6.93 11.61 6.89
C TYR A 46 7.25 12.65 5.80
N TYR A 47 7.78 13.81 6.19
CA TYR A 47 8.13 14.89 5.24
C TYR A 47 9.42 14.60 4.46
N GLU A 48 10.40 13.89 5.03
CA GLU A 48 11.60 13.45 4.31
C GLU A 48 11.26 12.42 3.24
N GLN A 49 10.31 11.50 3.51
CA GLN A 49 9.76 10.62 2.48
C GLN A 49 9.04 11.41 1.38
N ASP A 50 8.22 12.41 1.74
CA ASP A 50 7.59 13.30 0.76
C ASP A 50 8.60 14.11 -0.05
N ILE A 51 9.70 14.61 0.57
CA ILE A 51 10.78 15.35 -0.10
C ILE A 51 11.58 14.42 -1.02
N PHE A 52 11.91 13.20 -0.58
CA PHE A 52 12.59 12.22 -1.42
C PHE A 52 11.74 11.80 -2.64
N ILE A 53 10.41 11.68 -2.45
CA ILE A 53 9.46 11.52 -3.56
C ILE A 53 9.50 12.76 -4.46
N THR A 54 9.49 13.97 -3.89
CA THR A 54 9.48 15.24 -4.64
C THR A 54 10.77 15.48 -5.42
N GLU A 55 11.93 15.14 -4.88
CA GLU A 55 13.24 15.28 -5.55
C GLU A 55 13.41 14.23 -6.66
N ARG A 56 12.93 12.99 -6.46
CA ARG A 56 12.81 12.02 -7.57
C ARG A 56 11.91 12.56 -8.69
N VAL A 57 10.77 13.17 -8.32
CA VAL A 57 9.81 13.77 -9.26
C VAL A 57 10.39 14.96 -10.04
N GLN A 58 11.28 15.78 -9.44
CA GLN A 58 11.92 16.91 -10.15
C GLN A 58 12.98 16.49 -11.17
N SER A 59 13.62 15.34 -10.98
CA SER A 59 14.61 14.83 -11.95
C SER A 59 13.98 14.21 -13.20
N GLU A 60 12.67 13.97 -13.19
CA GLU A 60 11.90 13.32 -14.25
C GLU A 60 10.78 14.24 -14.79
N GLU A 61 11.07 15.53 -15.00
CA GLU A 61 10.15 16.46 -15.66
C GLU A 61 9.97 16.12 -17.16
N SER A 62 9.16 15.10 -17.40
CA SER A 62 8.25 15.06 -18.54
C SER A 62 6.90 14.49 -18.09
N ASN A 63 6.03 15.35 -17.60
CA ASN A 63 4.56 15.16 -17.61
C ASN A 63 3.97 13.89 -16.94
N MET A 64 4.59 13.32 -15.89
CA MET A 64 3.91 12.29 -15.11
C MET A 64 3.03 12.92 -14.02
N LYS A 65 1.71 12.98 -14.27
CA LYS A 65 0.71 13.08 -13.20
C LYS A 65 1.04 12.01 -12.16
N ILE A 66 1.30 12.40 -10.91
CA ILE A 66 1.42 11.48 -9.79
C ILE A 66 0.11 10.71 -9.70
N ILE A 67 0.15 9.42 -10.04
CA ILE A 67 -1.01 8.55 -10.01
C ILE A 67 -1.09 7.98 -8.59
N PRO A 68 -2.20 8.18 -7.87
CA PRO A 68 -2.36 7.59 -6.54
C PRO A 68 -2.28 6.06 -6.64
N LEU A 69 -1.58 5.43 -5.70
CA LEU A 69 -1.36 3.97 -5.68
C LEU A 69 -2.68 3.19 -5.60
N ASN A 70 -3.61 3.67 -4.78
CA ASN A 70 -4.93 3.06 -4.59
C ASN A 70 -5.96 3.82 -5.42
N GLN A 71 -6.53 3.17 -6.43
CA GLN A 71 -7.48 3.78 -7.35
C GLN A 71 -8.81 3.04 -7.36
N ILE A 72 -9.91 3.79 -7.26
CA ILE A 72 -11.27 3.27 -7.37
C ILE A 72 -11.90 3.88 -8.62
N LEU A 73 -12.21 3.04 -9.62
CA LEU A 73 -13.05 3.43 -10.75
C LEU A 73 -14.52 3.33 -10.31
N TYR A 74 -15.25 4.44 -10.27
CA TYR A 74 -16.66 4.51 -9.85
C TYR A 74 -17.53 5.17 -10.93
N GLY A 75 -18.84 4.91 -10.88
CA GLY A 75 -19.79 5.38 -11.88
C GLY A 75 -20.95 4.40 -12.10
N SER A 76 -21.91 4.80 -12.93
CA SER A 76 -23.12 4.00 -13.22
C SER A 76 -22.79 2.60 -13.78
N PRO A 77 -23.65 1.59 -13.58
CA PRO A 77 -23.47 0.27 -14.21
C PRO A 77 -23.35 0.39 -15.74
N GLY A 78 -22.53 -0.47 -16.36
CA GLY A 78 -22.33 -0.47 -17.82
C GLY A 78 -21.31 0.52 -18.38
N THR A 79 -20.68 1.38 -17.56
CA THR A 79 -19.66 2.36 -17.97
C THR A 79 -18.25 1.80 -18.15
N GLY A 80 -18.10 0.49 -18.32
CA GLY A 80 -16.79 -0.11 -18.62
C GLY A 80 -15.77 -0.09 -17.47
N LYS A 81 -16.16 0.18 -16.22
CA LYS A 81 -15.22 0.17 -15.06
C LYS A 81 -14.36 -1.10 -15.00
N THR A 82 -14.98 -2.28 -15.04
CA THR A 82 -14.30 -3.57 -15.09
C THR A 82 -13.56 -3.80 -16.41
N TYR A 83 -14.01 -3.19 -17.50
CA TYR A 83 -13.36 -3.31 -18.79
C TYR A 83 -11.99 -2.59 -18.80
N HIS A 84 -11.93 -1.40 -18.19
CA HIS A 84 -10.74 -0.54 -18.13
C HIS A 84 -9.73 -0.95 -17.06
N THR A 85 -10.05 -1.87 -16.14
CA THR A 85 -9.08 -2.34 -15.13
C THR A 85 -7.85 -2.99 -15.78
N ILE A 86 -8.04 -3.65 -16.92
CA ILE A 86 -6.93 -4.26 -17.68
C ILE A 86 -5.98 -3.17 -18.16
N ASP A 87 -6.53 -2.10 -18.71
CA ASP A 87 -5.75 -1.00 -19.25
C ASP A 87 -4.93 -0.33 -18.14
N LYS A 88 -5.57 -0.10 -16.98
CA LYS A 88 -4.92 0.47 -15.80
C LYS A 88 -3.85 -0.42 -15.18
N ALA A 89 -4.08 -1.72 -15.12
CA ALA A 89 -3.06 -2.65 -14.62
C ALA A 89 -1.81 -2.64 -15.53
N LEU A 90 -2.01 -2.66 -16.86
CA LEU A 90 -0.90 -2.60 -17.81
C LEU A 90 -0.17 -1.25 -17.79
N GLU A 91 -0.91 -0.13 -17.65
CA GLU A 91 -0.30 1.20 -17.46
C GLU A 91 0.65 1.22 -16.27
N ILE A 92 0.27 0.63 -15.13
CA ILE A 92 1.13 0.56 -13.94
C ILE A 92 2.39 -0.28 -14.21
N ILE A 93 2.21 -1.50 -14.73
CA ILE A 93 3.32 -2.42 -15.00
C ILE A 93 4.29 -1.84 -16.03
N SER A 94 3.78 -1.18 -17.07
CA SER A 94 4.62 -0.62 -18.14
C SER A 94 5.60 0.45 -17.66
N LYS A 95 5.26 1.17 -16.58
CA LYS A 95 6.16 2.19 -16.02
C LYS A 95 7.36 1.56 -15.35
N GLU A 96 7.12 0.48 -14.60
CA GLU A 96 8.17 -0.23 -13.86
C GLU A 96 9.00 -1.14 -14.78
N GLU A 97 8.36 -1.94 -15.62
CA GLU A 97 9.03 -2.95 -16.45
C GLU A 97 9.41 -2.44 -17.86
N LYS A 98 9.07 -1.19 -18.20
CA LYS A 98 9.34 -0.56 -19.51
C LYS A 98 8.83 -1.38 -20.71
N ILE A 99 7.73 -2.12 -20.52
CA ILE A 99 7.10 -2.90 -21.59
C ILE A 99 6.32 -2.02 -22.56
N GLN A 100 6.32 -2.39 -23.84
CA GLN A 100 5.45 -1.77 -24.83
C GLN A 100 4.03 -2.33 -24.71
N ILE A 101 3.07 -1.46 -24.38
CA ILE A 101 1.66 -1.82 -24.38
C ILE A 101 1.12 -1.71 -25.82
N PRO A 102 0.37 -2.70 -26.33
CA PRO A 102 -0.37 -2.56 -27.58
C PRO A 102 -1.33 -1.37 -27.58
N SER A 103 -1.76 -0.93 -28.77
CA SER A 103 -2.78 0.11 -28.92
C SER A 103 -4.04 -0.18 -28.08
N GLU A 104 -4.71 0.87 -27.61
CA GLU A 104 -5.96 0.73 -26.84
C GLU A 104 -7.03 -0.07 -27.60
N ASP A 105 -7.05 0.06 -28.93
CA ASP A 105 -7.97 -0.69 -29.81
C ASP A 105 -7.61 -2.19 -29.93
N ASP A 106 -6.36 -2.58 -29.61
CA ASP A 106 -5.92 -3.98 -29.66
C ASP A 106 -6.22 -4.71 -28.36
N ARG A 107 -7.53 -4.85 -28.10
CA ARG A 107 -8.02 -5.43 -26.86
C ARG A 107 -7.57 -6.87 -26.64
N ILE A 108 -7.47 -7.64 -27.72
CA ILE A 108 -7.11 -9.06 -27.69
C ILE A 108 -5.68 -9.21 -27.16
N ASN A 109 -4.72 -8.45 -27.68
CA ASN A 109 -3.34 -8.57 -27.24
C ASN A 109 -3.12 -7.96 -25.86
N ARG A 110 -3.79 -6.84 -25.51
CA ARG A 110 -3.77 -6.32 -24.13
C ARG A 110 -4.30 -7.35 -23.13
N LYS A 111 -5.40 -8.05 -23.45
CA LYS A 111 -5.94 -9.11 -22.60
C LYS A 111 -4.95 -10.27 -22.43
N LYS A 112 -4.28 -10.71 -23.50
CA LYS A 112 -3.25 -11.76 -23.42
C LYS A 112 -2.11 -11.39 -22.47
N ILE A 113 -1.57 -10.18 -22.61
CA ILE A 113 -0.49 -9.69 -21.74
C ILE A 113 -0.98 -9.63 -20.29
N PHE A 114 -2.18 -9.10 -20.06
CA PHE A 114 -2.78 -9.10 -18.72
C PHE A 114 -2.91 -10.50 -18.13
N ASP A 115 -3.39 -11.48 -18.91
CA ASP A 115 -3.53 -12.86 -18.47
C ASP A 115 -2.19 -13.52 -18.16
N GLU A 116 -1.12 -13.15 -18.88
CA GLU A 116 0.24 -13.57 -18.59
C GLU A 116 0.72 -13.03 -17.24
N TYR A 117 0.52 -11.74 -16.96
CA TYR A 117 0.84 -11.15 -15.66
C TYR A 117 -0.02 -11.71 -14.51
N VAL A 118 -1.27 -12.09 -14.79
CA VAL A 118 -2.11 -12.82 -13.83
C VAL A 118 -1.54 -14.21 -13.55
N LYS A 119 -1.17 -14.95 -14.61
CA LYS A 119 -0.56 -16.28 -14.47
C LYS A 119 0.77 -16.24 -13.72
N ASN A 120 1.56 -15.21 -13.96
CA ASN A 120 2.82 -14.96 -13.26
C ASN A 120 2.60 -14.43 -11.84
N GLY A 121 1.35 -14.16 -11.43
CA GLY A 121 0.96 -13.66 -10.11
C GLY A 121 1.51 -12.28 -9.78
N GLN A 122 1.77 -11.46 -10.79
CA GLN A 122 2.08 -10.04 -10.67
C GLN A 122 0.78 -9.20 -10.64
N ILE A 123 -0.31 -9.75 -11.20
CA ILE A 123 -1.67 -9.22 -11.07
C ILE A 123 -2.53 -10.28 -10.38
N VAL A 124 -3.36 -9.85 -9.42
CA VAL A 124 -4.44 -10.66 -8.88
C VAL A 124 -5.77 -10.00 -9.23
N PHE A 125 -6.65 -10.76 -9.89
CA PHE A 125 -8.00 -10.31 -10.23
C PHE A 125 -9.02 -11.01 -9.34
N THR A 126 -9.69 -10.26 -8.47
CA THR A 126 -10.71 -10.78 -7.55
C THR A 126 -11.99 -9.95 -7.62
N THR A 127 -13.08 -10.49 -7.09
CA THR A 127 -14.37 -9.80 -6.98
C THR A 127 -14.90 -9.96 -5.56
N PHE A 128 -15.19 -8.84 -4.89
CA PHE A 128 -15.76 -8.87 -3.55
C PHE A 128 -17.26 -9.19 -3.60
N HIS A 129 -17.70 -10.01 -2.64
CA HIS A 129 -19.11 -10.32 -2.38
C HIS A 129 -19.38 -10.20 -0.87
N GLN A 130 -20.65 -10.19 -0.44
CA GLN A 130 -21.01 -9.95 0.97
C GLN A 130 -20.41 -10.96 1.95
N SER A 131 -20.19 -12.20 1.50
CA SER A 131 -19.54 -13.25 2.28
C SER A 131 -18.01 -13.29 2.12
N TYR A 132 -17.39 -12.34 1.40
CA TYR A 132 -15.94 -12.29 1.20
C TYR A 132 -15.32 -11.45 2.31
N GLY A 133 -14.54 -12.08 3.18
CA GLY A 133 -14.10 -11.47 4.43
C GLY A 133 -12.59 -11.31 4.54
N TYR A 134 -12.17 -11.04 5.78
CA TYR A 134 -10.76 -10.93 6.15
C TYR A 134 -10.01 -12.24 5.94
N GLU A 135 -10.65 -13.37 6.23
CA GLU A 135 -10.03 -14.70 6.17
C GLU A 135 -9.62 -15.11 4.76
N GLU A 136 -10.37 -14.68 3.74
CA GLU A 136 -10.05 -14.91 2.35
C GLU A 136 -9.06 -13.87 1.79
N PHE A 137 -9.13 -12.63 2.26
CA PHE A 137 -8.35 -11.52 1.70
C PHE A 137 -6.97 -11.37 2.33
N VAL A 138 -6.85 -11.46 3.65
CA VAL A 138 -5.60 -11.17 4.40
C VAL A 138 -4.98 -12.45 4.97
N GLU A 139 -5.66 -13.12 5.90
CA GLU A 139 -5.25 -14.40 6.49
C GLU A 139 -6.41 -15.01 7.30
N GLY A 140 -6.52 -16.33 7.31
CA GLY A 140 -7.62 -17.04 7.98
C GLY A 140 -7.21 -18.41 8.51
N ILE A 141 -7.92 -18.89 9.53
CA ILE A 141 -7.69 -20.20 10.12
C ILE A 141 -8.39 -21.24 9.24
N LYS A 142 -7.62 -22.13 8.60
CA LYS A 142 -8.16 -23.17 7.71
C LYS A 142 -7.79 -24.56 8.22
N PRO A 143 -8.67 -25.56 8.07
CA PRO A 143 -8.34 -26.94 8.43
C PRO A 143 -7.25 -27.49 7.51
N ILE A 144 -6.36 -28.30 8.07
CA ILE A 144 -5.38 -29.08 7.31
C ILE A 144 -6.09 -30.35 6.81
N ILE A 145 -6.05 -30.59 5.50
CA ILE A 145 -6.55 -31.83 4.90
C ILE A 145 -5.36 -32.79 4.81
N ASP A 146 -5.15 -33.61 5.83
CA ASP A 146 -4.17 -34.70 5.81
C ASP A 146 -4.78 -35.91 5.07
N ASN A 147 -4.05 -36.51 4.11
CA ASN A 147 -4.48 -37.68 3.34
C ASN A 147 -4.31 -39.02 4.12
N ASP A 148 -3.92 -38.97 5.39
CA ASP A 148 -3.77 -40.16 6.22
C ASP A 148 -5.14 -40.59 6.77
N GLU A 149 -5.65 -41.70 6.25
CA GLU A 149 -6.94 -42.31 6.63
C GLU A 149 -7.03 -42.67 8.14
N ASN A 150 -5.92 -42.60 8.89
CA ASN A 150 -5.85 -42.87 10.32
C ASN A 150 -5.76 -41.62 11.22
N SER A 151 -5.82 -40.41 10.66
CA SER A 151 -5.82 -39.17 11.44
C SER A 151 -7.23 -38.84 11.95
N GLN A 152 -7.49 -39.09 13.24
CA GLN A 152 -8.79 -38.79 13.88
C GLN A 152 -8.94 -37.32 14.34
N GLU A 153 -7.88 -36.52 14.25
CA GLU A 153 -7.88 -35.14 14.75
C GLU A 153 -7.79 -34.11 13.61
N VAL A 154 -8.78 -33.21 13.53
CA VAL A 154 -8.76 -32.06 12.61
C VAL A 154 -7.80 -31.01 13.16
N LYS A 155 -6.73 -30.74 12.42
CA LYS A 155 -5.78 -29.66 12.73
C LYS A 155 -6.13 -28.40 11.97
N TYR A 156 -5.76 -27.26 12.53
CA TYR A 156 -5.98 -25.94 11.93
C TYR A 156 -4.65 -25.23 11.76
N ASP A 157 -4.53 -24.46 10.68
CA ASP A 157 -3.36 -23.65 10.37
C ASP A 157 -3.80 -22.26 9.89
N VAL A 158 -2.95 -21.26 10.12
CA VAL A 158 -3.17 -19.92 9.56
C VAL A 158 -2.72 -19.95 8.11
N LYS A 159 -3.64 -19.64 7.19
CA LYS A 159 -3.36 -19.54 5.76
C LYS A 159 -3.46 -18.10 5.32
N ASP A 160 -2.47 -17.67 4.55
CA ASP A 160 -2.47 -16.35 3.93
C ASP A 160 -3.64 -16.22 2.94
N GLY A 161 -4.22 -15.02 2.92
CA GLY A 161 -5.23 -14.62 1.96
C GLY A 161 -4.58 -13.98 0.73
N ILE A 162 -5.39 -13.73 -0.31
CA ILE A 162 -4.86 -13.38 -1.63
C ILE A 162 -3.99 -12.11 -1.62
N PHE A 163 -4.33 -11.14 -0.76
CA PHE A 163 -3.63 -9.86 -0.69
C PHE A 163 -2.27 -10.02 -0.02
N LYS A 164 -2.22 -10.81 1.07
CA LYS A 164 -0.97 -11.09 1.78
C LYS A 164 -0.03 -11.90 0.93
N GLU A 165 -0.53 -12.93 0.24
CA GLU A 165 0.24 -13.72 -0.73
C GLU A 165 0.85 -12.82 -1.84
N LEU A 166 0.07 -11.87 -2.36
CA LEU A 166 0.54 -10.91 -3.36
C LEU A 166 1.65 -9.99 -2.81
N CYS A 167 1.49 -9.49 -1.58
CA CYS A 167 2.50 -8.64 -0.92
C CYS A 167 3.80 -9.41 -0.70
N ASP A 168 3.73 -10.64 -0.20
CA ASP A 168 4.91 -11.48 0.06
C ASP A 168 5.65 -11.81 -1.24
N LYS A 169 4.90 -12.07 -2.32
CA LYS A 169 5.48 -12.31 -3.64
C LYS A 169 6.15 -11.05 -4.19
N SER A 170 5.50 -9.89 -4.06
CA SER A 170 6.06 -8.61 -4.47
C SER A 170 7.36 -8.31 -3.71
N LEU A 171 7.38 -8.50 -2.39
CA LEU A 171 8.56 -8.31 -1.55
C LEU A 171 9.71 -9.24 -1.97
N LYS A 172 9.42 -10.52 -2.21
CA LYS A 172 10.42 -11.48 -2.71
C LYS A 172 11.01 -11.04 -4.05
N ASN A 173 10.17 -10.62 -5.00
CA ASN A 173 10.63 -10.14 -6.30
C ASN A 173 11.48 -8.87 -6.17
N TYR A 174 11.09 -7.94 -5.30
CA TYR A 174 11.86 -6.72 -5.03
C TYR A 174 13.25 -7.05 -4.47
N ILE A 175 13.34 -7.92 -3.46
CA ILE A 175 14.61 -8.34 -2.88
C ILE A 175 15.50 -9.01 -3.93
N LEU A 176 14.93 -9.88 -4.78
CA LEU A 176 15.66 -10.55 -5.86
C LEU A 176 16.17 -9.55 -6.92
N SER A 177 15.45 -8.46 -7.18
CA SER A 177 15.89 -7.43 -8.14
C SER A 177 17.06 -6.58 -7.63
N MET A 178 17.34 -6.61 -6.33
CA MET A 178 18.46 -5.89 -5.71
C MET A 178 19.76 -6.69 -5.65
N GLN A 179 19.73 -7.98 -6.01
CA GLN A 179 20.88 -8.89 -6.03
C GLN A 179 21.50 -8.97 -7.42
#